data_AF-G3I982-F1
#
_entry.id   AF-G3I982-F1
#
_cell.length_a   1.000
_cell.length_b   1.000
_cell.length_c   1.000
_cell.angle_alpha   90.00
_cell.angle_beta   90.00
_cell.angle_gamma   90.00
#
_symmetry.space_group_name_H-M   'P 1'
#
loop_
_entity.id
_entity.type
_entity.pdbx_description
1 polymer ?
#
loop_
_entity_poly.entity_id
_entity_poly.type
_entity_poly.pdbx_seq_one_letter_code
_entity_poly.pdbx_strand_id
1 'polypeptide(L)'
;MAPPQRCPLCRQTFFCGRGHVYSRKHQRQLKEALERLLPQVEAARKAVRAAQVERYVPEHDRCCWCPCCGCEVRKHLSHGNLTVLHGGLLEHLAR
;
A
#
# COMPACT_ATOMS: atom_id res chain seq x y z
N MET A 1 15.79 28.03 -11.92
CA MET A 1 15.99 26.57 -11.93
C MET A 1 14.70 25.92 -11.44
N ALA A 2 14.21 24.88 -12.13
CA ALA A 2 13.05 24.14 -11.65
C ALA A 2 13.41 23.40 -10.34
N PRO A 3 12.50 23.34 -9.36
CA PRO A 3 12.77 22.63 -8.11
C PRO A 3 12.98 21.13 -8.39
N PRO A 4 13.93 20.48 -7.68
CA PRO A 4 14.13 19.04 -7.80
C PRO A 4 12.86 18.29 -7.39
N GLN A 5 12.38 17.41 -8.26
CA GLN A 5 11.25 16.53 -7.99
C GLN A 5 11.79 15.16 -7.57
N ARG A 6 11.13 14.51 -6.61
CA ARG A 6 11.52 13.18 -6.13
C ARG A 6 10.43 12.17 -6.44
N CYS A 7 10.80 11.06 -7.07
CA CYS A 7 9.88 9.95 -7.25
C CYS A 7 9.94 9.00 -6.03
N PRO A 8 8.83 8.75 -5.31
CA PRO A 8 8.83 7.87 -4.15
C PRO A 8 9.04 6.39 -4.54
N LEU A 9 8.56 5.98 -5.71
CA LEU A 9 8.75 4.63 -6.26
C LEU A 9 10.22 4.39 -6.64
N CYS A 10 10.82 5.32 -7.37
CA CYS A 10 12.19 5.18 -7.87
C CYS A 10 13.26 5.64 -6.87
N ARG A 11 12.85 6.29 -5.77
CA ARG A 11 13.69 6.95 -4.76
C ARG A 11 14.78 7.86 -5.37
N GLN A 12 14.50 8.45 -6.53
CA GLN A 12 15.43 9.27 -7.31
C GLN A 12 14.92 10.71 -7.41
N THR A 13 15.88 11.64 -7.33
CA THR A 13 15.66 13.05 -7.59
C THR A 13 15.87 13.33 -9.07
N PHE A 14 14.95 14.03 -9.71
CA PHE A 14 15.02 14.45 -11.11
C PHE A 14 14.70 15.95 -11.20
N PHE A 15 15.31 16.64 -12.14
CA PHE A 15 15.35 18.10 -12.14
C PHE A 15 14.32 18.75 -13.08
N CYS A 16 13.79 18.02 -14.06
CA CYS A 16 12.83 18.60 -15.01
C CYS A 16 11.97 17.57 -15.77
N GLY A 17 10.74 17.98 -16.08
CA GLY A 17 9.83 17.33 -17.04
C GLY A 17 9.16 16.04 -16.56
N ARG A 18 8.31 15.46 -17.42
CA ARG A 18 7.61 14.18 -17.18
C ARG A 18 8.37 12.95 -17.72
N GLY A 19 9.57 13.15 -18.29
CA GLY A 19 10.35 12.08 -18.93
C GLY A 19 10.68 10.91 -18.00
N HIS A 20 10.87 11.18 -16.70
CA HIS A 20 11.09 10.14 -15.70
C HIS A 20 9.93 9.13 -15.63
N VAL A 21 8.67 9.61 -15.63
CA VAL A 21 7.47 8.77 -15.49
C VAL A 21 7.29 7.83 -16.68
N TYR A 22 7.72 8.26 -17.87
CA TYR A 22 7.66 7.44 -19.09
C TYR A 22 8.89 6.54 -19.28
N SER A 23 9.85 6.56 -18.35
CA SER A 23 11.05 5.72 -18.45
C SER A 23 10.72 4.25 -18.20
N ARG A 24 11.40 3.34 -18.93
CA ARG A 24 11.27 1.88 -18.72
C ARG A 24 11.60 1.47 -17.29
N LYS A 25 12.57 2.14 -16.66
CA LYS A 25 12.95 1.90 -15.26
C LYS A 25 11.79 2.18 -14.30
N HIS A 26 11.14 3.33 -14.45
CA HIS A 26 9.96 3.69 -13.66
C HIS A 26 8.83 2.68 -13.86
N GLN A 27 8.51 2.37 -15.13
CA GLN A 27 7.46 1.40 -15.46
C GLN A 27 7.70 0.02 -14.86
N ARG A 28 8.94 -0.48 -14.90
CA ARG A 28 9.29 -1.77 -14.29
C ARG A 28 9.10 -1.76 -12.77
N GLN A 29 9.60 -0.74 -12.09
CA GLN A 29 9.46 -0.61 -10.63
C GLN A 29 8.01 -0.42 -10.21
N LEU A 30 7.23 0.35 -10.97
CA LEU A 30 5.79 0.50 -10.74
C LEU A 30 5.07 -0.84 -10.89
N LYS A 31 5.37 -1.61 -11.95
CA LYS A 31 4.78 -2.93 -12.16
C LYS A 31 5.10 -3.89 -11.01
N GLU A 32 6.38 -3.98 -10.61
CA GLU A 32 6.81 -4.81 -9.48
C GLU A 32 6.10 -4.40 -8.16
N ALA A 33 5.91 -3.11 -7.92
CA ALA A 33 5.21 -2.61 -6.74
C ALA A 33 3.71 -2.97 -6.76
N LEU A 34 3.06 -2.84 -7.92
CA LEU A 34 1.65 -3.20 -8.10
C LEU A 34 1.42 -4.70 -7.98
N GLU A 35 2.31 -5.53 -8.54
CA GLU A 35 2.25 -7.00 -8.41
C GLU A 35 2.33 -7.46 -6.95
N ARG A 36 3.09 -6.74 -6.10
CA ARG A 36 3.15 -7.02 -4.65
C ARG A 36 1.91 -6.55 -3.90
N LEU A 37 1.31 -5.44 -4.33
CA LEU A 37 0.11 -4.87 -3.70
C LEU A 37 -1.15 -5.68 -4.04
N LEU A 38 -1.24 -6.17 -5.29
CA LEU A 38 -2.41 -6.87 -5.81
C LEU A 38 -2.95 -7.99 -4.90
N PRO A 39 -2.14 -8.96 -4.42
CA PRO A 39 -2.66 -10.02 -3.55
C PRO A 39 -3.20 -9.50 -2.21
N GLN A 40 -2.67 -8.38 -1.69
CA GLN A 40 -3.19 -7.76 -0.47
C GLN A 40 -4.55 -7.12 -0.71
N VAL A 41 -4.72 -6.44 -1.86
CA VAL A 41 -5.99 -5.84 -2.28
C VAL A 41 -7.03 -6.93 -2.55
N GLU A 42 -6.67 -8.02 -3.21
CA GLU A 42 -7.58 -9.14 -3.45
C GLU A 42 -8.06 -9.78 -2.14
N ALA A 43 -7.14 -10.01 -1.19
CA ALA A 43 -7.48 -10.53 0.13
C ALA A 43 -8.40 -9.57 0.89
N ALA A 44 -8.11 -8.27 0.86
CA ALA A 44 -8.96 -7.25 1.44
C ALA A 44 -10.35 -7.20 0.79
N ARG A 45 -10.43 -7.25 -0.54
CA ARG A 45 -11.71 -7.28 -1.27
C ARG A 45 -12.56 -8.51 -0.94
N LYS A 46 -11.94 -9.67 -0.69
CA LYS A 46 -12.66 -10.86 -0.20
C LYS A 46 -13.25 -10.60 1.19
N ALA A 47 -12.48 -9.96 2.07
CA ALA A 47 -12.93 -9.60 3.42
C ALA A 47 -14.11 -8.59 3.42
N VAL A 48 -14.27 -7.75 2.39
CA VAL A 48 -15.46 -6.89 2.25
C VAL A 48 -16.75 -7.71 2.12
N ARG A 49 -16.70 -8.83 1.38
CA ARG A 49 -17.87 -9.68 1.17
C ARG A 49 -18.20 -10.53 2.39
N ALA A 50 -17.17 -10.96 3.11
CA ALA A 50 -17.30 -11.76 4.33
C ALA A 50 -16.22 -11.30 5.32
N ALA A 51 -16.59 -10.43 6.26
CA ALA A 51 -15.67 -9.91 7.25
C ALA A 51 -15.21 -11.04 8.19
N GLN A 52 -13.91 -11.25 8.27
CA GLN A 52 -13.30 -12.20 9.20
C GLN A 52 -12.91 -11.44 10.46
N VAL A 53 -13.56 -11.79 11.57
CA VAL A 53 -13.27 -11.22 12.89
C VAL A 53 -12.73 -12.32 13.78
N GLU A 54 -11.53 -12.12 14.29
CA GLU A 54 -10.83 -13.08 15.12
C GLU A 54 -10.50 -12.48 16.47
N ARG A 55 -10.17 -13.33 17.45
CA ARG A 55 -9.60 -12.87 18.71
C ARG A 55 -8.22 -12.26 18.43
N TYR A 56 -7.95 -11.13 19.05
CA TYR A 56 -6.68 -10.44 18.91
C TYR A 56 -5.52 -11.35 19.35
N VAL A 57 -4.50 -11.39 18.49
CA VAL A 57 -3.17 -11.95 18.78
C VAL A 57 -2.12 -10.96 18.27
N PRO A 58 -0.92 -10.91 18.86
CA PRO A 58 0.13 -9.96 18.43
C PRO A 58 0.51 -10.05 16.95
N GLU A 59 0.31 -11.21 16.31
CA GLU A 59 0.52 -11.42 14.87
C GLU A 59 -0.39 -10.55 13.98
N HIS A 60 -1.45 -9.99 14.55
CA HIS A 60 -2.37 -9.10 13.84
C HIS A 60 -1.87 -7.66 13.70
N ASP A 61 -0.84 -7.25 14.44
CA ASP A 61 -0.17 -5.94 14.31
C ASP A 61 0.79 -5.88 13.11
N ARG A 62 0.36 -6.45 11.98
CA ARG A 62 1.12 -6.42 10.73
C ARG A 62 0.76 -5.17 9.93
N CYS A 63 1.77 -4.61 9.29
CA CYS A 63 1.63 -3.51 8.35
C CYS A 63 1.93 -3.95 6.92
N CYS A 64 1.45 -3.16 5.96
CA CYS A 64 1.86 -3.21 4.57
C CYS A 64 2.23 -1.81 4.06
N TRP A 65 3.12 -1.75 3.08
CA TRP A 65 3.49 -0.50 2.44
C TRP A 65 2.53 -0.18 1.31
N CYS A 66 1.93 1.00 1.32
CA CYS A 66 1.12 1.48 0.20
C CYS A 66 2.00 2.26 -0.79
N PRO A 67 2.23 1.75 -2.03
CA PRO A 67 3.01 2.47 -3.03
C PRO A 67 2.31 3.74 -3.55
N CYS A 68 0.98 3.84 -3.44
CA CYS A 68 0.21 5.00 -3.88
C CYS A 68 0.38 6.19 -2.93
N CYS A 69 0.31 5.94 -1.62
CA CYS A 69 0.44 6.99 -0.59
C CYS A 69 1.87 7.16 -0.10
N GLY A 70 2.76 6.18 -0.33
CA GLY A 70 4.14 6.22 0.14
C GLY A 70 4.24 6.15 1.67
N CYS A 71 3.34 5.41 2.32
CA CYS A 71 3.31 5.26 3.76
C CYS A 71 3.06 3.80 4.18
N GLU A 72 3.37 3.52 5.44
CA GLU A 72 3.06 2.25 6.08
C GLU A 72 1.61 2.28 6.61
N VAL A 73 0.87 1.21 6.31
CA VAL A 73 -0.56 1.09 6.57
C VAL A 73 -0.80 -0.18 7.38
N ARG A 74 -1.66 -0.13 8.39
CA ARG A 74 -2.04 -1.32 9.14
C ARG A 74 -2.80 -2.29 8.24
N LYS A 75 -2.42 -3.56 8.27
CA LYS A 75 -3.09 -4.60 7.49
C LYS A 75 -4.44 -4.94 8.11
N HIS A 76 -4.47 -5.18 9.42
CA HIS A 76 -5.66 -5.54 10.18
C HIS A 76 -6.11 -4.37 11.06
N LEU A 77 -7.36 -4.40 11.53
CA LEU A 77 -7.88 -3.42 12.48
C LEU A 77 -8.21 -4.12 13.78
N SER A 78 -7.57 -3.74 14.88
CA SER A 78 -7.79 -4.34 16.20
C SER A 78 -8.47 -3.36 17.14
N HIS A 79 -9.47 -3.84 17.87
CA HIS A 79 -10.19 -3.09 18.89
C HIS A 79 -10.46 -3.98 20.10
N GLY A 80 -9.78 -3.68 21.21
CA GLY A 80 -9.83 -4.52 22.41
C GLY A 80 -9.27 -5.91 22.17
N ASN A 81 -10.09 -6.94 22.42
CA ASN A 81 -9.71 -8.35 22.24
C ASN A 81 -10.11 -8.91 20.87
N LEU A 82 -10.54 -8.08 19.92
CA LEU A 82 -10.97 -8.49 18.58
C LEU A 82 -10.12 -7.82 17.49
N THR A 83 -9.91 -8.55 16.40
CA THR A 83 -9.27 -8.07 15.18
C THR A 83 -10.15 -8.35 13.98
N VAL A 84 -10.42 -7.33 13.18
CA VAL A 84 -11.00 -7.46 11.83
C VAL A 84 -9.86 -7.65 10.83
N LEU A 85 -9.82 -8.81 10.18
CA LEU A 85 -8.78 -9.09 9.20
C LEU A 85 -8.93 -8.19 7.98
N HIS A 86 -7.80 -7.68 7.47
CA HIS A 86 -7.74 -6.74 6.35
C HIS A 86 -8.47 -5.41 6.57
N GLY A 87 -9.03 -5.17 7.77
CA GLY A 87 -9.82 -3.97 8.07
C GLY A 87 -9.03 -2.68 7.92
N GLY A 88 -7.77 -2.65 8.39
CA GLY A 88 -6.92 -1.47 8.28
C GLY A 88 -6.57 -1.11 6.83
N LEU A 89 -6.31 -2.12 5.99
CA LEU A 89 -6.06 -1.91 4.56
C LEU A 89 -7.33 -1.43 3.84
N LEU A 90 -8.50 -1.97 4.20
CA LEU A 90 -9.77 -1.55 3.63
C LEU A 90 -10.11 -0.11 3.98
N GLU A 91 -9.92 0.29 5.24
CA GLU A 91 -10.14 1.68 5.67
C GLU A 91 -9.22 2.64 4.90
N HIS A 92 -7.96 2.26 4.69
CA HIS A 92 -7.02 3.05 3.90
C HIS A 92 -7.43 3.20 2.43
N LEU A 93 -7.90 2.12 1.79
CA LEU A 93 -8.32 2.16 0.38
C LEU A 93 -9.63 2.92 0.15
N ALA A 94 -10.43 3.13 1.19
CA ALA A 94 -11.70 3.85 1.13
C ALA A 94 -11.57 5.38 1.35
N ARG A 95 -10.36 5.88 1.64
CA ARG A 95 -10.04 7.30 1.77
C ARG A 95 -9.58 7.88 0.43
#